data_AF-A0A9D5J383-F1
#
_entry.id   AF-A0A9D5J383-F1
#
_cell.length_a   1.000
_cell.length_b   1.000
_cell.length_c   1.000
_cell.angle_alpha   90.00
_cell.angle_beta   90.00
_cell.angle_gamma   90.00
#
_symmetry.space_group_name_H-M   'P 1'
#
loop_
_entity.id
_entity.type
_entity.pdbx_description
1 polymer ?
#
loop_
_entity_poly.entity_id
_entity_poly.type
_entity_poly.pdbx_seq_one_letter_code
_entity_poly.pdbx_strand_id
1 'polypeptide(L)'
;MKKDFTVGPSVERPITRDDLLDTEERMIRFFGEIARHEAQPGRFPRWNDSVDQLMEVAHWLARSRQLRSGLTGKPLTMKEIATRLCLNLHRRCPRNIYAVARQSQRTGRPDVVTYYTRLRVHGGFGLSSFVDFVEPISLPRLRSYRGVFDGGGQNG
;
A
#
# COMPACT_ATOMS: atom_id res chain seq x y z
N MET A 1 11.20 31.56 32.37
CA MET A 1 10.45 32.04 31.18
C MET A 1 9.84 30.84 30.48
N LYS A 2 8.50 30.71 30.50
CA LYS A 2 7.79 29.75 29.64
C LYS A 2 7.78 30.34 28.23
N LYS A 3 8.31 29.61 27.23
CA LYS A 3 8.20 29.99 25.83
C LYS A 3 6.83 29.56 25.35
N ASP A 4 5.93 30.52 25.16
CA ASP A 4 4.68 30.30 24.46
C ASP A 4 5.01 30.03 22.98
N PHE A 5 4.82 28.79 22.54
CA PHE A 5 4.86 28.45 21.13
C PHE A 5 3.50 28.80 20.53
N THR A 6 3.35 30.03 20.08
CA THR A 6 2.26 30.43 19.20
C THR A 6 2.52 29.84 17.82
N VAL A 7 1.92 28.68 17.55
CA VAL A 7 1.77 28.17 16.18
C VAL A 7 0.82 29.13 15.48
N GLY A 8 1.37 30.05 14.68
CA GLY A 8 0.57 30.94 13.83
C GLY A 8 -0.35 30.12 12.91
N PRO A 9 -1.44 30.71 12.41
CA PRO A 9 -2.35 29.99 11.51
C PRO A 9 -1.56 29.53 10.29
N SER A 10 -1.39 28.21 10.15
CA SER A 10 -0.83 27.60 8.95
C SER A 10 -1.72 28.01 7.79
N VAL A 11 -1.28 28.98 6.99
CA VAL A 11 -1.95 29.31 5.72
C VAL A 11 -1.74 28.09 4.85
N GLU A 12 -2.70 27.17 4.84
CA GLU A 12 -2.68 25.98 4.01
C GLU A 12 -2.57 26.43 2.56
N ARG A 13 -1.38 26.23 1.95
CA ARG A 13 -1.15 26.50 0.53
C ARG A 13 -2.28 25.82 -0.26
N PRO A 14 -3.04 26.54 -1.10
CA PRO A 14 -4.11 25.92 -1.86
C PRO A 14 -3.53 24.85 -2.80
N ILE A 15 -4.20 23.70 -2.86
CA ILE A 15 -3.85 22.64 -3.81
C ILE A 15 -4.18 23.10 -5.21
N THR A 16 -3.17 23.13 -6.07
CA THR A 16 -3.33 23.51 -7.47
C THR A 16 -3.64 22.30 -8.34
N ARG A 17 -4.07 22.57 -9.58
CA ARG A 17 -4.23 21.52 -10.59
C ARG A 17 -2.91 20.80 -10.89
N ASP A 18 -1.81 21.53 -10.92
CA ASP A 18 -0.48 20.96 -11.18
C ASP A 18 -0.05 20.03 -10.04
N ASP A 19 -0.43 20.34 -8.80
CA ASP A 19 -0.18 19.47 -7.65
C ASP A 19 -0.91 18.13 -7.76
N LEU A 20 -2.14 18.14 -8.30
CA LEU A 20 -2.90 16.93 -8.59
C LEU A 20 -2.22 16.12 -9.70
N LEU A 21 -1.87 16.75 -10.82
CA LEU A 21 -1.21 16.09 -11.96
C LEU A 21 0.13 15.44 -11.58
N ASP A 22 0.98 16.14 -10.83
CA ASP A 22 2.24 15.58 -10.31
C ASP A 22 1.97 14.37 -9.39
N THR A 23 0.88 14.40 -8.61
CA THR A 23 0.49 13.27 -7.77
C THR A 23 0.00 12.08 -8.60
N GLU A 24 -0.79 12.32 -9.64
CA GLU A 24 -1.24 11.27 -10.56
C GLU A 24 -0.05 10.54 -11.21
N GLU A 25 0.92 11.28 -11.75
CA GLU A 25 2.13 10.71 -12.35
C GLU A 25 2.93 9.88 -11.34
N ARG A 26 3.07 10.39 -10.11
CA ARG A 26 3.74 9.65 -9.02
C ARG A 26 3.00 8.37 -8.67
N MET A 27 1.68 8.41 -8.59
CA MET A 27 0.85 7.23 -8.33
C MET A 27 1.01 6.19 -9.43
N ILE A 28 0.98 6.61 -10.70
CA ILE A 28 1.17 5.71 -11.85
C ILE A 28 2.55 5.07 -11.80
N ARG A 29 3.61 5.84 -11.52
CA ARG A 29 4.97 5.32 -11.42
C ARG A 29 5.11 4.33 -10.27
N PHE A 30 4.77 4.77 -9.06
CA PHE A 30 4.95 3.99 -7.83
C PHE A 30 4.11 2.71 -7.82
N PHE A 31 2.78 2.83 -7.97
CA PHE A 31 1.91 1.65 -7.94
C PHE A 31 2.02 0.83 -9.24
N GLY A 32 2.40 1.45 -10.36
CA GLY A 32 2.66 0.75 -11.60
C GLY A 32 3.90 -0.13 -11.54
N GLU A 33 4.98 0.33 -10.91
CA GLU A 33 6.17 -0.49 -10.62
C GLU A 33 5.79 -1.68 -9.74
N ILE A 34 5.12 -1.43 -8.61
CA ILE A 34 4.64 -2.49 -7.72
C ILE A 34 3.75 -3.49 -8.46
N ALA A 35 2.79 -3.03 -9.28
CA ALA A 35 1.89 -3.91 -10.01
C ALA A 35 2.53 -4.67 -11.20
N ARG A 36 3.77 -4.32 -11.60
CA ARG A 36 4.51 -5.02 -12.66
C ARG A 36 5.50 -6.03 -12.11
N HIS A 37 5.96 -5.86 -10.87
CA HIS A 37 6.87 -6.81 -10.25
C HIS A 37 6.23 -8.20 -10.10
N GLU A 38 7.00 -9.23 -10.42
CA GLU A 38 6.66 -10.60 -10.05
C GLU A 38 6.74 -10.76 -8.54
N ALA A 39 5.82 -11.54 -7.97
CA ALA A 39 5.79 -11.81 -6.55
C ALA A 39 7.04 -12.61 -6.17
N GLN A 40 7.93 -11.98 -5.42
CA GLN A 40 9.13 -12.64 -4.94
C GLN A 40 8.83 -13.27 -3.55
N PRO A 41 9.38 -14.45 -3.25
CA PRO A 41 9.22 -15.09 -1.94
C PRO A 41 10.30 -14.62 -0.95
N GLY A 42 9.89 -14.20 0.25
CA GLY A 42 10.79 -14.17 1.41
C GLY A 42 11.21 -12.85 2.06
N ARG A 43 10.90 -11.64 1.57
CA ARG A 43 11.16 -10.31 2.22
C ARG A 43 10.59 -9.17 1.37
N PHE A 44 9.43 -8.61 1.68
CA PHE A 44 8.78 -7.66 0.75
C PHE A 44 8.00 -6.54 1.42
N PRO A 45 7.83 -5.41 0.71
CA PRO A 45 7.09 -4.27 1.18
C PRO A 45 5.71 -4.66 1.70
N ARG A 46 5.34 -4.13 2.86
CA ARG A 46 4.00 -4.26 3.43
C ARG A 46 3.30 -2.91 3.33
N TRP A 47 2.12 -2.88 2.71
CA TRP A 47 1.27 -1.69 2.74
C TRP A 47 0.83 -1.42 4.17
N ASN A 48 0.86 -0.18 4.65
CA ASN A 48 0.50 0.14 6.04
C ASN A 48 -0.82 0.86 6.23
N ASP A 49 -1.40 1.40 5.15
CA ASP A 49 -2.73 1.99 5.22
C ASP A 49 -3.83 0.92 5.05
N SER A 50 -5.07 1.37 5.00
CA SER A 50 -6.26 0.57 4.73
C SER A 50 -6.20 -0.09 3.35
N VAL A 51 -6.70 -1.32 3.28
CA VAL A 51 -6.85 -2.05 2.01
C VAL A 51 -7.89 -1.36 1.11
N ASP A 52 -8.85 -0.64 1.69
CA ASP A 52 -9.86 0.11 0.95
C ASP A 52 -9.22 1.19 0.08
N GLN A 53 -8.19 1.88 0.58
CA GLN A 53 -7.42 2.81 -0.23
C GLN A 53 -6.69 2.10 -1.38
N LEU A 54 -6.11 0.92 -1.17
CA LEU A 54 -5.51 0.15 -2.28
C LEU A 54 -6.54 -0.21 -3.35
N MET A 55 -7.80 -0.49 -2.96
CA MET A 55 -8.87 -0.78 -3.92
C MET A 55 -9.28 0.47 -4.71
N GLU A 56 -9.28 1.65 -4.07
CA GLU A 56 -9.47 2.92 -4.77
C GLU A 56 -8.32 3.23 -5.73
N VAL A 57 -7.07 3.03 -5.31
CA VAL A 57 -5.89 3.13 -6.18
C VAL A 57 -6.04 2.22 -7.39
N ALA A 58 -6.39 0.95 -7.18
CA ALA A 58 -6.58 -0.02 -8.26
C ALA A 58 -7.71 0.40 -9.21
N HIS A 59 -8.80 0.94 -8.67
CA HIS A 59 -9.93 1.45 -9.46
C HIS A 59 -9.50 2.66 -10.31
N TRP A 60 -8.78 3.61 -9.72
CA TRP A 60 -8.29 4.80 -10.41
C TRP A 60 -7.28 4.43 -11.51
N LEU A 61 -6.29 3.57 -11.22
CA LEU A 61 -5.31 3.09 -12.21
C LEU A 61 -5.96 2.34 -13.38
N ALA A 62 -6.99 1.54 -13.12
CA ALA A 62 -7.74 0.86 -14.19
C ALA A 62 -8.47 1.85 -15.11
N ARG A 63 -8.99 2.95 -14.54
CA ARG A 63 -9.66 4.01 -15.31
C ARG A 63 -8.69 4.86 -16.11
N SER A 64 -7.48 5.10 -15.61
CA SER A 64 -6.46 5.86 -16.35
C SER A 64 -5.96 5.11 -17.60
N ARG A 65 -6.10 3.77 -17.63
CA ARG A 65 -5.69 2.89 -18.73
C ARG A 65 -4.20 2.98 -19.11
N GLN A 66 -3.39 3.55 -18.22
CA GLN A 66 -1.95 3.74 -18.47
C GLN A 66 -1.12 2.49 -18.16
N LEU A 67 -1.60 1.61 -17.28
CA LEU A 67 -0.95 0.34 -17.01
C LEU A 67 -1.39 -0.71 -18.03
N ARG A 68 -0.46 -1.23 -18.82
CA ARG A 68 -0.70 -2.24 -19.86
C ARG A 68 -0.03 -3.56 -19.50
N SER A 69 -0.66 -4.66 -19.90
CA SER A 69 -0.06 -6.00 -19.81
C SER A 69 1.08 -6.12 -20.81
N GLY A 70 2.25 -6.59 -20.35
CA GLY A 70 3.38 -6.88 -21.23
C GLY A 70 3.10 -8.02 -22.22
N LEU A 71 2.17 -8.93 -21.90
CA LEU A 71 1.84 -10.08 -22.73
C LEU A 71 0.84 -9.73 -23.86
N THR A 72 -0.13 -8.86 -23.58
CA THR A 72 -1.25 -8.61 -24.52
C THR A 72 -1.29 -7.19 -25.05
N GLY A 73 -0.49 -6.26 -24.50
CA GLY A 73 -0.53 -4.83 -24.83
C GLY A 73 -1.81 -4.10 -24.40
N LYS A 74 -2.80 -4.83 -23.87
CA LYS A 74 -4.08 -4.30 -23.42
C LYS A 74 -3.94 -3.64 -22.04
N PRO A 75 -4.74 -2.61 -21.74
CA PRO A 75 -4.81 -2.05 -20.38
C PRO A 75 -5.16 -3.12 -19.35
N LEU A 76 -4.50 -3.07 -18.19
CA LEU A 76 -4.79 -3.95 -17.07
C LEU A 76 -6.16 -3.64 -16.49
N THR A 77 -6.90 -4.69 -16.15
CA THR A 77 -8.17 -4.59 -15.46
C THR A 77 -7.98 -4.23 -13.99
N MET A 78 -9.00 -3.64 -13.36
CA MET A 78 -8.99 -3.38 -11.92
C MET A 78 -8.70 -4.64 -11.10
N LYS A 79 -9.23 -5.80 -11.52
CA LYS A 79 -9.00 -7.08 -10.83
C LYS A 79 -7.54 -7.49 -10.87
N GLU A 80 -6.89 -7.38 -12.02
CA GLU A 80 -5.46 -7.68 -12.16
C GLU A 80 -4.62 -6.73 -11.30
N ILE A 81 -4.88 -5.43 -11.37
CA ILE A 81 -4.14 -4.42 -10.59
C ILE A 81 -4.32 -4.67 -9.09
N ALA A 82 -5.56 -4.82 -8.62
CA ALA A 82 -5.85 -5.07 -7.20
C ALA A 82 -5.17 -6.34 -6.68
N THR A 83 -5.20 -7.41 -7.47
CA THR A 83 -4.57 -8.68 -7.11
C THR A 83 -3.06 -8.52 -6.98
N ARG A 84 -2.41 -7.88 -7.97
CA ARG A 84 -0.96 -7.68 -7.96
C ARG A 84 -0.52 -6.74 -6.85
N LEU A 85 -1.24 -5.64 -6.62
CA LEU A 85 -0.98 -4.73 -5.50
C LEU A 85 -1.10 -5.45 -4.16
N CYS A 86 -2.20 -6.19 -3.93
CA CYS A 86 -2.39 -6.91 -2.67
C CYS A 86 -1.32 -7.98 -2.46
N LEU A 87 -0.97 -8.73 -3.50
CA LEU A 87 0.06 -9.76 -3.45
C LEU A 87 1.43 -9.16 -3.14
N ASN A 88 1.85 -8.14 -3.89
CA ASN A 88 3.18 -7.55 -3.76
C ASN A 88 3.33 -6.67 -2.50
N LEU A 89 2.23 -6.14 -1.97
CA LEU A 89 2.21 -5.37 -0.72
C LEU A 89 1.75 -6.18 0.50
N HIS A 90 1.69 -7.50 0.38
CA HIS A 90 1.46 -8.43 1.49
C HIS A 90 0.15 -8.15 2.24
N ARG A 91 -0.91 -7.83 1.49
CA ARG A 91 -2.27 -7.63 2.01
C ARG A 91 -3.22 -8.65 1.42
N ARG A 92 -4.22 -9.04 2.21
CA ARG A 92 -5.28 -9.94 1.74
C ARG A 92 -6.20 -9.18 0.80
N CYS A 93 -6.32 -9.67 -0.44
CA CYS A 93 -7.25 -9.10 -1.41
C CYS A 93 -8.72 -9.34 -0.95
N PRO A 94 -9.55 -8.28 -0.87
CA PRO A 94 -10.97 -8.43 -0.53
C PRO A 94 -11.72 -9.27 -1.58
N ARG A 95 -12.75 -10.01 -1.15
CA ARG A 95 -13.57 -10.81 -2.08
C ARG A 95 -14.33 -9.94 -3.09
N ASN A 96 -14.79 -8.76 -2.68
CA ASN A 96 -15.56 -7.84 -3.53
C ASN A 96 -14.86 -6.48 -3.67
N ILE A 97 -13.77 -6.46 -4.46
CA ILE A 97 -12.92 -5.28 -4.68
C ILE A 97 -13.70 -4.05 -5.21
N TYR A 98 -14.73 -4.26 -6.02
CA TYR A 98 -15.54 -3.20 -6.61
C TYR A 98 -16.53 -2.57 -5.63
N ALA A 99 -17.07 -3.36 -4.68
CA ALA A 99 -17.90 -2.82 -3.62
C ALA A 99 -17.07 -1.95 -2.67
N VAL A 100 -15.88 -2.45 -2.29
CA VAL A 100 -14.95 -1.73 -1.41
C VAL A 100 -14.56 -0.38 -2.01
N ALA A 101 -14.10 -0.35 -3.27
CA ALA A 101 -13.71 0.88 -3.97
C ALA A 101 -14.86 1.87 -4.24
N ARG A 102 -16.12 1.46 -4.08
CA ARG A 102 -17.30 2.34 -4.22
C ARG A 102 -17.82 2.82 -2.87
N GLN A 103 -17.79 1.96 -1.87
CA GLN A 103 -18.17 2.31 -0.51
C GLN A 103 -17.28 3.44 0.00
N SER A 104 -15.99 3.33 -0.29
CA SER A 104 -14.97 4.32 -0.03
C SER A 104 -15.36 5.71 -0.55
N GLN A 105 -15.87 5.83 -1.78
CA GLN A 105 -16.34 7.08 -2.39
C GLN A 105 -17.59 7.64 -1.72
N ARG A 106 -18.44 6.80 -1.11
CA ARG A 106 -19.69 7.21 -0.46
C ARG A 106 -19.49 7.81 0.93
N THR A 107 -18.30 7.68 1.51
CA THR A 107 -18.01 8.14 2.88
C THR A 107 -17.69 9.63 2.98
N GLY A 108 -17.75 10.39 1.88
CA GLY A 108 -17.43 11.82 1.86
C GLY A 108 -15.94 12.14 2.00
N ARG A 109 -15.07 11.12 2.01
CA ARG A 109 -13.62 11.31 1.94
C ARG A 109 -13.20 11.92 0.59
N PRO A 110 -12.09 12.66 0.55
CA PRO A 110 -11.47 13.03 -0.72
C PRO A 110 -11.14 11.77 -1.53
N ASP A 111 -11.19 11.88 -2.85
CA ASP A 111 -10.73 10.81 -3.72
C ASP A 111 -9.23 10.56 -3.50
N VAL A 112 -8.76 9.39 -3.95
CA VAL A 112 -7.42 8.90 -3.67
C VAL A 112 -6.31 9.84 -4.17
N VAL A 113 -6.51 10.55 -5.30
CA VAL A 113 -5.52 11.49 -5.83
C VAL A 113 -5.48 12.70 -4.90
N THR A 114 -6.64 13.30 -4.63
CA THR A 114 -6.76 14.44 -3.71
C THR A 114 -6.21 14.12 -2.33
N TYR A 115 -6.45 12.92 -1.81
CA TYR A 115 -5.92 12.44 -0.53
C TYR A 115 -4.39 12.44 -0.53
N TYR A 116 -3.75 11.79 -1.52
CA TYR A 116 -2.29 11.76 -1.59
C TYR A 116 -1.67 13.13 -1.93
N THR A 117 -2.37 13.97 -2.68
CA THR A 117 -1.92 15.35 -2.92
C THR A 117 -1.92 16.15 -1.62
N ARG A 118 -2.96 16.05 -0.80
CA ARG A 118 -3.02 16.69 0.52
C ARG A 118 -1.88 16.22 1.43
N LEU A 119 -1.67 14.91 1.50
CA LEU A 119 -0.58 14.33 2.28
C LEU A 119 0.80 14.80 1.82
N ARG A 120 1.01 14.91 0.51
CA ARG A 120 2.27 15.37 -0.07
C ARG A 120 2.51 16.85 0.16
N VAL A 121 1.54 17.69 -0.16
CA VAL A 121 1.67 19.17 -0.15
C VAL A 121 1.62 19.72 1.26
N HIS A 122 0.73 19.21 2.11
CA HIS A 122 0.56 19.72 3.48
C HIS A 122 1.29 18.88 4.51
N GLY A 123 1.33 17.56 4.32
CA GLY A 123 1.96 16.64 5.28
C GLY A 123 3.43 16.34 5.00
N GLY A 124 3.94 16.66 3.79
CA GLY A 124 5.30 16.30 3.39
C GLY A 124 5.52 14.79 3.22
N PHE A 125 4.46 13.97 3.19
CA PHE A 125 4.54 12.51 3.09
C PHE A 125 4.48 12.04 1.63
N GLY A 126 5.45 11.21 1.23
CA GLY A 126 5.45 10.53 -0.06
C GLY A 126 4.68 9.20 -0.03
N LEU A 127 4.36 8.65 -1.20
CA LEU A 127 3.68 7.34 -1.33
C LEU A 127 4.46 6.18 -0.68
N SER A 128 5.79 6.26 -0.69
CA SER A 128 6.66 5.27 -0.04
C SER A 128 6.52 5.24 1.48
N SER A 129 6.03 6.32 2.11
CA SER A 129 5.82 6.38 3.57
C SER A 129 4.76 5.38 4.05
N PHE A 130 3.93 4.87 3.14
CA PHE A 130 2.89 3.88 3.43
C PHE A 130 3.38 2.44 3.23
N VAL A 131 4.68 2.24 3.01
CA VAL A 131 5.27 0.94 2.74
C VAL A 131 6.41 0.67 3.72
N ASP A 132 6.23 -0.35 4.55
CA ASP A 132 7.30 -0.84 5.43
C ASP A 132 8.08 -1.98 4.79
N PHE A 133 9.38 -1.98 5.02
CA PHE A 133 10.25 -3.12 4.73
C PHE A 133 10.50 -3.87 6.04
N VAL A 134 9.71 -4.91 6.29
CA VAL A 134 9.90 -5.76 7.48
C VAL A 134 10.85 -6.90 7.13
N GLU A 135 11.98 -6.96 7.82
CA GLU A 135 12.82 -8.15 7.80
C GLU A 135 12.08 -9.30 8.52
N PRO A 136 11.79 -10.45 7.86
CA PRO A 136 11.31 -11.64 8.52
C PRO A 136 12.37 -12.09 9.51
N ILE A 137 11.88 -12.27 10.72
CA ILE A 137 12.56 -13.01 11.77
C ILE A 137 12.70 -14.45 11.26
N SER A 138 13.93 -14.88 11.01
CA SER A 138 14.21 -16.29 10.79
C SER A 138 14.04 -17.01 12.13
N LEU A 139 12.83 -17.51 12.39
CA LEU A 139 12.62 -18.38 13.54
C LEU A 139 13.36 -19.69 13.28
N PRO A 140 14.16 -20.21 14.24
CA PRO A 140 14.76 -21.52 14.09
C PRO A 140 13.65 -22.54 13.84
N ARG A 141 13.88 -23.47 12.89
CA ARG A 141 12.94 -24.56 12.64
C ARG A 141 12.76 -25.32 13.95
N LEU A 142 11.56 -25.26 14.53
CA LEU A 142 11.18 -26.13 15.64
C LEU A 142 11.28 -27.56 15.13
N ARG A 143 12.38 -28.26 15.46
CA ARG A 143 12.40 -29.72 15.38
C ARG A 143 11.31 -30.19 16.34
N SER A 144 10.41 -31.01 15.83
CA SER A 144 9.21 -31.50 16.50
C SER A 144 9.39 -31.67 18.02
N TYR A 145 8.40 -31.19 18.79
CA TYR A 145 8.28 -31.30 20.25
C TYR A 145 8.46 -32.73 20.81
N ARG A 146 8.35 -33.76 19.96
CA ARG A 146 8.57 -35.17 20.30
C ARG A 146 9.94 -35.48 20.90
N GLY A 147 11.01 -34.76 20.54
CA GLY A 147 12.36 -35.09 21.03
C GLY A 147 12.75 -34.40 22.35
N VAL A 148 11.91 -33.55 22.92
CA VAL A 148 12.28 -32.67 24.05
C VAL A 148 12.01 -33.32 25.41
N PHE A 149 11.11 -34.31 25.49
CA PHE A 149 10.70 -34.96 26.74
C PHE A 149 11.07 -36.45 26.83
N ASP A 150 11.55 -37.06 25.74
CA ASP A 150 11.95 -38.48 25.71
C ASP A 150 13.35 -38.75 26.31
N GLY A 151 14.03 -37.71 26.81
CA GLY A 151 15.34 -37.82 27.49
C GLY A 151 15.26 -38.12 29.00
N GLY A 152 14.10 -38.49 29.52
CA GLY A 152 13.86 -38.80 30.94
C GLY A 152 14.09 -40.27 31.32
N GLY A 153 15.04 -40.95 30.70
CA GLY A 153 15.22 -42.40 30.92
C GLY A 153 16.57 -42.93 30.48
N GLN A 154 17.65 -42.45 31.09
CA GLN A 154 18.88 -43.22 31.31
C GLN A 154 19.81 -42.41 32.19
N ASN A 155 19.85 -42.77 33.49
CA ASN A 155 21.06 -42.83 34.33
C ASN A 155 20.65 -43.22 35.76
N GLY A 156 21.20 -44.35 36.22
CA GLY A 156 21.36 -44.70 37.64
C GLY A 156 20.29 -45.60 38.23
#